data_AF-A0A2E2C2Q2-F1
#
_entry.id   AF-A0A2E2C2Q2-F1
#
_cell.length_a   1.000
_cell.length_b   1.000
_cell.length_c   1.000
_cell.angle_alpha   90.00
_cell.angle_beta   90.00
_cell.angle_gamma   90.00
#
_symmetry.space_group_name_H-M   'P 1'
#
loop_
_entity.id
_entity.type
_entity.pdbx_description
1 polymer ?
#
loop_
_entity_poly.entity_id
_entity_poly.type
_entity_poly.pdbx_seq_one_letter_code
_entity_poly.pdbx_strand_id
1 'polypeptide(L)'
;MPAFRSTVFALGAILVISITSGCQKSQTTDPQTDQVSATAEEKSPAASEEKSIDPKMVIKPGEPMTAERYQAVKARLKEIGLALHNFHEKKRFFLPTPEEHPEYYDENGRLKVSWRVHILPFLDQMELYEQFKLDEAWDSPHNAPLAKKMPDAFRSPDSPAGSDKTRFRVFEGQWKDKSPTTIFPAGNPVSMRNITDGTSNTVMVVEVGPDKAVEWTKPGGLNLDQPKEEFGTAARGIPVLMGDGSTRCFKRDIDNATWTALIGPDDRTVINWRDIEINHSTLSPKQSQILNHLKQIAVALFNYHDTFQRFPPADKHLVDGKSNLSWRVHLLPFLDQKKLYDQFHLDEPWDSIHNKTLLDQMPDLYQFNPQGKPGVTQVMTFSGKNTPFPGGLGPRLRDITDGTSNTIFFVIAAPDKAVPWSKPEDLAFDSANPVKALGNLSTPAFVVVMMDGSIRSAPVNLPAKTLSNLIQPDDGNIINVDLPTYKPR
;
A
#
# COMPACT_ATOMS: atom_id res chain seq x y z
N MET A 1 27.02 70.23 5.49
CA MET A 1 26.49 70.41 6.86
C MET A 1 25.45 69.33 7.10
N PRO A 2 25.40 68.72 8.29
CA PRO A 2 26.48 68.01 9.01
C PRO A 2 26.06 66.53 9.33
N ALA A 3 26.96 65.55 9.50
CA ALA A 3 27.81 65.22 10.68
C ALA A 3 26.98 64.73 11.90
N PHE A 4 27.28 63.63 12.60
CA PHE A 4 28.44 63.30 13.46
C PHE A 4 28.53 61.75 13.67
N ARG A 5 29.69 61.06 13.65
CA ARG A 5 30.82 60.95 14.64
C ARG A 5 30.35 60.38 16.01
N SER A 6 30.98 59.41 16.70
CA SER A 6 32.41 59.11 16.94
C SER A 6 32.56 57.79 17.77
N THR A 7 33.55 56.90 17.53
CA THR A 7 34.90 56.74 18.20
C THR A 7 34.87 55.91 19.52
N VAL A 8 35.34 54.65 19.63
CA VAL A 8 36.70 54.00 19.69
C VAL A 8 37.43 54.07 21.06
N PHE A 9 38.13 52.96 21.40
CA PHE A 9 39.23 52.67 22.35
C PHE A 9 38.85 52.05 23.72
N ALA A 10 39.59 51.13 24.36
CA ALA A 10 40.61 50.12 24.02
C ALA A 10 41.16 49.46 25.31
N LEU A 11 41.84 48.30 25.17
CA LEU A 11 42.90 47.71 26.03
C LEU A 11 42.54 47.41 27.51
N GLY A 12 42.82 46.27 28.14
CA GLY A 12 43.82 45.21 27.93
C GLY A 12 44.53 44.97 29.28
N ALA A 13 44.62 43.72 29.75
CA ALA A 13 45.65 43.29 30.72
C ALA A 13 45.67 41.76 30.89
N ILE A 14 46.86 41.21 30.67
CA ILE A 14 47.30 39.83 30.91
C ILE A 14 47.83 39.74 32.34
N LEU A 15 47.60 38.62 33.04
CA LEU A 15 48.56 38.12 34.03
C LEU A 15 48.49 36.59 34.15
N VAL A 16 49.61 35.95 33.82
CA VAL A 16 49.99 34.57 34.13
C VAL A 16 50.81 34.61 35.42
N ILE A 17 50.70 33.61 36.30
CA ILE A 17 51.82 32.95 37.01
C ILE A 17 51.32 31.68 37.72
N SER A 18 52.17 30.66 37.62
CA SER A 18 52.01 29.26 37.95
C SER A 18 52.44 28.91 39.40
N ILE A 19 52.54 27.58 39.64
CA ILE A 19 53.31 26.82 40.66
C ILE A 19 52.69 26.81 42.08
N THR A 20 52.60 25.72 42.87
CA THR A 20 53.39 24.48 43.05
C THR A 20 52.59 23.37 43.75
N SER A 21 53.04 22.14 43.48
CA SER A 21 52.80 20.84 44.12
C SER A 21 52.78 20.79 45.67
N GLY A 22 52.18 19.71 46.21
CA GLY A 22 52.43 19.28 47.58
C GLY A 22 51.66 18.02 48.01
N CYS A 23 52.21 16.83 47.75
CA CYS A 23 51.85 15.57 48.41
C CYS A 23 52.36 15.57 49.86
N GLN A 24 51.59 15.03 50.83
CA GLN A 24 52.16 14.23 51.91
C GLN A 24 51.11 13.36 52.63
N LYS A 25 51.44 12.06 52.71
CA LYS A 25 50.78 10.98 53.48
C LYS A 25 51.37 10.90 54.89
N SER A 26 50.56 10.41 55.84
CA SER A 26 50.80 9.34 56.84
C SER A 26 49.93 9.63 58.11
N GLN A 27 49.41 8.70 58.92
CA GLN A 27 49.75 7.29 59.17
C GLN A 27 48.61 6.59 59.97
N THR A 28 48.33 5.35 59.58
CA THR A 28 48.05 4.13 60.38
C THR A 28 47.08 4.11 61.59
N THR A 29 46.13 3.18 61.53
CA THR A 29 46.09 1.97 62.40
C THR A 29 45.25 0.88 61.73
N ASP A 30 45.84 -0.31 61.58
CA ASP A 30 45.18 -1.59 61.24
C ASP A 30 45.48 -2.58 62.37
N PRO A 31 44.66 -3.62 62.55
CA PRO A 31 45.23 -4.95 62.35
C PRO A 31 44.30 -5.96 61.64
N GLN A 32 44.88 -6.62 60.63
CA GLN A 32 44.93 -8.09 60.40
C GLN A 32 43.63 -8.91 60.28
N THR A 33 43.45 -9.89 59.37
CA THR A 33 44.14 -10.43 58.18
C THR A 33 43.12 -11.35 57.50
N ASP A 34 43.11 -11.47 56.17
CA ASP A 34 43.29 -12.76 55.50
C ASP A 34 43.39 -12.58 53.97
N GLN A 35 44.46 -13.16 53.41
CA GLN A 35 44.82 -13.18 52.00
C GLN A 35 43.95 -14.17 51.23
N VAL A 36 43.54 -13.87 49.99
CA VAL A 36 43.74 -14.75 48.82
C VAL A 36 43.81 -13.94 47.51
N SER A 37 44.95 -14.11 46.83
CA SER A 37 45.27 -14.11 45.39
C SER A 37 44.35 -13.45 44.34
N ALA A 38 45.00 -12.70 43.46
CA ALA A 38 44.49 -12.12 42.23
C ALA A 38 44.18 -13.16 41.14
N THR A 39 43.12 -12.89 40.37
CA THR A 39 43.01 -13.21 38.93
C THR A 39 42.23 -12.08 38.27
N ALA A 40 42.87 -11.39 37.33
CA ALA A 40 42.23 -10.39 36.49
C ALA A 40 41.37 -11.11 35.45
N GLU A 41 40.04 -10.95 35.53
CA GLU A 41 39.13 -11.35 34.46
C GLU A 41 39.02 -10.20 33.45
N GLU A 42 39.55 -10.44 32.25
CA GLU A 42 39.18 -9.71 31.03
C GLU A 42 37.66 -9.81 30.83
N LYS A 43 36.96 -8.69 30.93
CA LYS A 43 35.58 -8.58 30.47
C LYS A 43 35.55 -8.69 28.95
N SER A 44 35.23 -9.88 28.47
CA SER A 44 34.78 -10.12 27.10
C SER A 44 33.55 -9.25 26.80
N PRO A 45 33.48 -8.52 25.67
CA PRO A 45 32.33 -7.71 25.34
C PRO A 45 31.12 -8.61 25.05
N ALA A 46 29.98 -8.26 25.63
CA ALA A 46 28.71 -8.97 25.46
C ALA A 46 28.40 -9.16 23.96
N ALA A 47 28.33 -10.41 23.53
CA ALA A 47 27.86 -10.78 22.20
C ALA A 47 26.44 -10.24 22.02
N SER A 48 26.25 -9.33 21.07
CA SER A 48 24.94 -8.92 20.60
C SER A 48 24.20 -10.16 20.11
N GLU A 49 23.12 -10.55 20.79
CA GLU A 49 22.24 -11.63 20.32
C GLU A 49 21.73 -11.28 18.92
N GLU A 50 22.26 -11.95 17.89
CA GLU A 50 21.74 -11.86 16.53
C GLU A 50 20.30 -12.39 16.55
N LYS A 51 19.32 -11.50 16.35
CA LYS A 51 17.93 -11.92 16.14
C LYS A 51 17.88 -12.89 14.97
N SER A 52 17.43 -14.12 15.22
CA SER A 52 17.25 -15.11 14.17
C SER A 52 16.20 -14.64 13.16
N ILE A 53 16.47 -14.87 11.87
CA ILE A 53 15.53 -14.55 10.78
C ILE A 53 14.35 -15.52 10.87
N ASP A 54 13.12 -14.99 10.85
CA ASP A 54 11.91 -15.81 10.79
C ASP A 54 11.94 -16.68 9.51
N PRO A 55 11.79 -18.01 9.61
CA PRO A 55 11.75 -18.91 8.47
C PRO A 55 10.76 -18.50 7.36
N LYS A 56 9.67 -17.79 7.69
CA LYS A 56 8.70 -17.27 6.71
C LYS A 56 9.25 -16.14 5.84
N MET A 57 10.29 -15.44 6.29
CA MET A 57 10.95 -14.36 5.56
C MET A 57 11.99 -14.89 4.57
N VAL A 58 12.51 -16.10 4.79
CA VAL A 58 13.55 -16.68 3.96
C VAL A 58 12.99 -17.01 2.57
N ILE A 59 13.65 -16.50 1.52
CA ILE A 59 13.33 -16.93 0.16
C ILE A 59 13.96 -18.28 -0.16
N LYS A 60 13.29 -19.01 -1.04
CA LYS A 60 13.86 -20.16 -1.74
C LYS A 60 13.83 -19.89 -3.24
N PRO A 61 14.93 -20.14 -3.97
CA PRO A 61 15.02 -19.78 -5.39
C PRO A 61 13.92 -20.45 -6.21
N GLY A 62 13.16 -19.66 -6.97
CA GLY A 62 12.06 -20.16 -7.81
C GLY A 62 10.81 -20.66 -7.08
N GLU A 63 10.79 -20.71 -5.75
CA GLU A 63 9.59 -21.04 -4.98
C GLU A 63 8.73 -19.79 -4.71
N PRO A 64 7.41 -19.91 -4.51
CA PRO A 64 6.58 -18.79 -4.10
C PRO A 64 7.02 -18.23 -2.74
N MET A 65 7.11 -16.90 -2.60
CA MET A 65 7.28 -16.29 -1.29
C MET A 65 5.95 -16.24 -0.51
N THR A 66 6.04 -16.19 0.82
CA THR A 66 4.88 -16.02 1.71
C THR A 66 4.25 -14.64 1.54
N ALA A 67 2.97 -14.50 1.87
CA ALA A 67 2.29 -13.21 1.84
C ALA A 67 2.89 -12.25 2.87
N GLU A 68 3.27 -12.76 4.05
CA GLU A 68 3.93 -12.01 5.11
C GLU A 68 5.26 -11.42 4.64
N ARG A 69 6.10 -12.23 3.96
CA ARG A 69 7.34 -11.74 3.37
C ARG A 69 7.07 -10.64 2.34
N TYR A 70 6.12 -10.86 1.44
CA TYR A 70 5.80 -9.86 0.43
C TYR A 70 5.33 -8.54 1.06
N GLN A 71 4.50 -8.57 2.11
CA GLN A 71 4.10 -7.34 2.81
C GLN A 71 5.28 -6.63 3.47
N ALA A 72 6.23 -7.38 4.05
CA ALA A 72 7.44 -6.81 4.64
C ALA A 72 8.33 -6.12 3.59
N VAL A 73 8.53 -6.75 2.42
CA VAL A 73 9.26 -6.12 1.30
C VAL A 73 8.52 -4.91 0.74
N LYS A 74 7.19 -5.03 0.58
CA LYS A 74 6.34 -3.95 0.08
C LYS A 74 6.46 -2.70 0.95
N ALA A 75 6.55 -2.84 2.27
CA ALA A 75 6.80 -1.72 3.18
C ALA A 75 8.13 -1.00 2.84
N ARG A 76 9.22 -1.75 2.66
CA ARG A 76 10.52 -1.20 2.26
C ARG A 76 10.47 -0.49 0.90
N LEU A 77 9.83 -1.11 -0.10
CA LEU A 77 9.64 -0.49 -1.41
C LEU A 77 8.82 0.80 -1.33
N LYS A 78 7.81 0.87 -0.45
CA LYS A 78 7.01 2.08 -0.21
C LYS A 78 7.83 3.19 0.44
N GLU A 79 8.67 2.88 1.42
CA GLU A 79 9.60 3.84 2.03
C GLU A 79 10.57 4.40 0.97
N ILE A 80 11.21 3.52 0.18
CA ILE A 80 12.11 3.90 -0.92
C ILE A 80 11.38 4.76 -1.96
N GLY A 81 10.18 4.35 -2.36
CA GLY A 81 9.39 5.07 -3.36
C GLY A 81 8.98 6.45 -2.90
N LEU A 82 8.57 6.60 -1.64
CA LEU A 82 8.27 7.92 -1.06
C LEU A 82 9.50 8.82 -1.08
N ALA A 83 10.66 8.31 -0.68
CA ALA A 83 11.91 9.08 -0.70
C ALA A 83 12.32 9.51 -2.11
N LEU A 84 12.20 8.62 -3.12
CA LEU A 84 12.46 8.96 -4.52
C LEU A 84 11.49 10.02 -5.07
N HIS A 85 10.21 9.97 -4.68
CA HIS A 85 9.22 10.96 -5.10
C HIS A 85 9.47 12.32 -4.42
N ASN A 86 9.81 12.34 -3.13
CA ASN A 86 10.17 13.58 -2.44
C ASN A 86 11.47 14.19 -3.02
N PHE A 87 12.44 13.33 -3.38
CA PHE A 87 13.64 13.76 -4.10
C PHE A 87 13.25 14.39 -5.45
N HIS A 88 12.41 13.71 -6.24
CA HIS A 88 11.92 14.21 -7.53
C HIS A 88 11.14 15.52 -7.40
N GLU A 89 10.32 15.67 -6.37
CA GLU A 89 9.59 16.91 -6.12
C GLU A 89 10.55 18.09 -5.91
N LYS A 90 11.62 17.88 -5.11
CA LYS A 90 12.61 18.90 -4.80
C LYS A 90 13.58 19.18 -5.95
N LYS A 91 14.01 18.15 -6.67
CA LYS A 91 15.09 18.20 -7.68
C LYS A 91 14.61 18.14 -9.13
N ARG A 92 13.33 17.84 -9.37
CA ARG A 92 12.69 17.63 -10.69
C ARG A 92 13.16 16.40 -11.47
N PHE A 93 14.15 15.68 -10.96
CA PHE A 93 14.74 14.47 -11.51
C PHE A 93 14.89 13.40 -10.42
N PHE A 94 15.04 12.13 -10.81
CA PHE A 94 15.20 11.02 -9.85
C PHE A 94 16.64 10.82 -9.34
N LEU A 95 17.59 11.58 -9.87
CA LEU A 95 19.00 11.62 -9.46
C LEU A 95 19.47 13.10 -9.49
N PRO A 96 20.57 13.46 -8.80
CA PRO A 96 21.20 14.77 -9.00
C PRO A 96 21.56 14.97 -10.48
N THR A 97 21.77 16.21 -10.92
CA THR A 97 22.12 16.52 -12.31
C THR A 97 23.63 16.75 -12.42
N PRO A 98 24.33 16.22 -13.45
CA PRO A 98 25.72 16.57 -13.71
C PRO A 98 25.94 18.07 -13.94
N GLU A 99 24.91 18.80 -14.37
CA GLU A 99 24.96 20.25 -14.55
C GLU A 99 25.07 21.02 -13.22
N GLU A 100 24.37 20.57 -12.17
CA GLU A 100 24.45 21.19 -10.84
C GLU A 100 25.61 20.63 -10.02
N HIS A 101 25.89 19.33 -10.18
CA HIS A 101 26.81 18.57 -9.33
C HIS A 101 27.72 17.65 -10.15
N PRO A 102 28.61 18.21 -11.00
CA PRO A 102 29.54 17.41 -11.78
C PRO A 102 30.49 16.57 -10.89
N GLU A 103 30.78 17.04 -9.68
CA GLU A 103 31.65 16.38 -8.71
C GLU A 103 31.11 15.02 -8.25
N TYR A 104 29.80 14.78 -8.33
CA TYR A 104 29.18 13.50 -7.93
C TYR A 104 29.40 12.38 -8.93
N TYR A 105 29.91 12.70 -10.13
CA TYR A 105 30.03 11.76 -11.24
C TYR A 105 31.48 11.38 -11.53
N ASP A 106 31.69 10.14 -11.97
CA ASP A 106 32.95 9.68 -12.54
C ASP A 106 33.06 10.03 -14.03
N GLU A 107 34.20 9.70 -14.64
CA GLU A 107 34.49 9.95 -16.05
C GLU A 107 33.53 9.24 -17.03
N ASN A 108 32.79 8.23 -16.56
CA ASN A 108 31.82 7.48 -17.35
C ASN A 108 30.38 7.97 -17.13
N GLY A 109 30.19 9.04 -16.37
CA GLY A 109 28.87 9.57 -16.03
C GLY A 109 28.09 8.71 -15.03
N ARG A 110 28.77 7.84 -14.26
CA ARG A 110 28.16 7.12 -13.14
C ARG A 110 28.38 7.90 -11.85
N LEU A 111 27.40 7.87 -10.95
CA LEU A 111 27.56 8.44 -9.61
C LEU A 111 28.70 7.75 -8.86
N LYS A 112 29.50 8.51 -8.12
CA LYS A 112 30.59 7.99 -7.27
C LYS A 112 30.07 7.24 -6.04
N VAL A 113 28.89 7.64 -5.55
CA VAL A 113 28.13 6.95 -4.51
C VAL A 113 26.75 6.55 -5.03
N SER A 114 26.15 5.53 -4.44
CA SER A 114 24.83 5.02 -4.83
C SER A 114 23.72 6.07 -4.76
N TRP A 115 22.73 5.98 -5.65
CA TRP A 115 21.47 6.73 -5.57
C TRP A 115 20.78 6.61 -4.20
N ARG A 116 21.00 5.49 -3.51
CA ARG A 116 20.50 5.24 -2.14
C ARG A 116 21.04 6.26 -1.14
N VAL A 117 22.29 6.70 -1.32
CA VAL A 117 22.92 7.74 -0.49
C VAL A 117 22.24 9.09 -0.76
N HIS A 118 21.97 9.43 -2.02
CA HIS A 118 21.34 10.71 -2.38
C HIS A 118 19.90 10.89 -1.87
N ILE A 119 19.20 9.80 -1.55
CA ILE A 119 17.84 9.86 -1.00
C ILE A 119 17.78 9.78 0.54
N LEU A 120 18.92 9.61 1.22
CA LEU A 120 18.98 9.57 2.70
C LEU A 120 18.29 10.76 3.38
N PRO A 121 18.42 12.01 2.90
CA PRO A 121 17.69 13.15 3.49
C PRO A 121 16.17 12.99 3.52
N PHE A 122 15.61 12.13 2.64
CA PHE A 122 14.18 11.87 2.52
C PHE A 122 13.75 10.56 3.21
N LEU A 123 14.68 9.91 3.91
CA LEU A 123 14.48 8.74 4.77
C LEU A 123 14.78 9.06 6.24
N ASP A 124 14.75 10.35 6.60
CA ASP A 124 15.15 10.86 7.92
C ASP A 124 16.59 10.47 8.32
N GLN A 125 17.49 10.35 7.33
CA GLN A 125 18.90 9.99 7.50
C GLN A 125 19.87 11.15 7.14
N MET A 126 19.49 12.39 7.44
CA MET A 126 20.32 13.57 7.12
C MET A 126 21.70 13.51 7.78
N GLU A 127 21.77 13.12 9.06
CA GLU A 127 23.05 13.01 9.78
C GLU A 127 24.01 11.99 9.15
N LEU A 128 23.47 10.91 8.60
CA LEU A 128 24.28 9.92 7.87
C LEU A 128 24.70 10.46 6.50
N TYR A 129 23.80 11.16 5.81
CA TYR A 129 24.10 11.78 4.52
C TYR A 129 25.28 12.77 4.60
N GLU A 130 25.29 13.63 5.63
CA GLU A 130 26.36 14.63 5.84
C GLU A 130 27.74 14.00 6.14
N GLN A 131 27.79 12.73 6.53
CA GLN A 131 29.06 12.02 6.73
C GLN A 131 29.70 11.58 5.42
N PHE A 132 28.93 11.42 4.34
CA PHE A 132 29.46 11.00 3.04
C PHE A 132 30.16 12.16 2.32
N LYS A 133 31.31 11.86 1.74
CA LYS A 133 31.94 12.72 0.75
C LYS A 133 31.48 12.32 -0.64
N LEU A 134 30.56 13.10 -1.19
CA LEU A 134 29.88 12.78 -2.45
C LEU A 134 30.77 12.96 -3.69
N ASP A 135 31.89 13.67 -3.54
CA ASP A 135 32.93 13.87 -4.55
C ASP A 135 34.00 12.76 -4.53
N GLU A 136 33.97 11.87 -3.54
CA GLU A 136 34.83 10.69 -3.44
C GLU A 136 34.04 9.41 -3.78
N ALA A 137 34.73 8.37 -4.26
CA ALA A 137 34.12 7.07 -4.52
C ALA A 137 33.55 6.43 -3.24
N TRP A 138 32.51 5.61 -3.40
CA TRP A 138 31.87 4.85 -2.32
C TRP A 138 32.84 4.00 -1.48
N ASP A 139 33.91 3.49 -2.12
CA ASP A 139 34.95 2.65 -1.53
C ASP A 139 36.23 3.43 -1.16
N SER A 140 36.18 4.77 -1.16
CA SER A 140 37.26 5.60 -0.63
C SER A 140 37.53 5.28 0.85
N PRO A 141 38.75 5.53 1.37
CA PRO A 141 39.06 5.34 2.78
C PRO A 141 38.10 6.07 3.74
N HIS A 142 37.49 7.18 3.30
CA HIS A 142 36.50 7.94 4.05
C HIS A 142 35.09 7.33 3.97
N ASN A 143 34.59 6.99 2.78
CA ASN A 143 33.22 6.52 2.59
C ASN A 143 33.03 5.03 2.94
N ALA A 144 34.03 4.17 2.71
CA ALA A 144 33.90 2.72 2.88
C ALA A 144 33.44 2.30 4.30
N PRO A 145 33.90 2.92 5.41
CA PRO A 145 33.41 2.58 6.75
C PRO A 145 31.92 2.88 6.98
N LEU A 146 31.33 3.81 6.22
CA LEU A 146 29.91 4.21 6.35
C LEU A 146 28.95 3.14 5.84
N ALA A 147 29.42 2.17 5.04
CA ALA A 147 28.62 1.05 4.56
C ALA A 147 27.95 0.25 5.69
N LYS A 148 28.60 0.18 6.87
CA LYS A 148 28.06 -0.48 8.08
C LYS A 148 26.83 0.20 8.67
N LYS A 149 26.53 1.44 8.28
CA LYS A 149 25.38 2.24 8.77
C LYS A 149 24.18 2.17 7.80
N MET A 150 23.94 1.01 7.18
CA MET A 150 22.85 0.85 6.22
C MET A 150 21.47 1.10 6.86
N PRO A 151 20.67 2.06 6.36
CA PRO A 151 19.29 2.24 6.82
C PRO A 151 18.44 0.99 6.58
N ASP A 152 17.53 0.72 7.50
CA ASP A 152 16.63 -0.44 7.43
C ASP A 152 15.71 -0.44 6.20
N ALA A 153 15.42 0.74 5.63
CA ALA A 153 14.69 0.88 4.38
C ALA A 153 15.33 0.08 3.22
N PHE A 154 16.65 -0.10 3.24
CA PHE A 154 17.38 -0.85 2.22
C PHE A 154 17.67 -2.31 2.60
N ARG A 155 17.20 -2.77 3.76
CA ARG A 155 17.40 -4.12 4.28
C ARG A 155 16.24 -5.03 3.88
N SER A 156 16.53 -6.10 3.13
CA SER A 156 15.53 -7.13 2.87
C SER A 156 15.15 -7.86 4.18
N PRO A 157 13.90 -8.33 4.34
CA PRO A 157 13.42 -8.93 5.60
C PRO A 157 14.19 -10.16 6.08
N ASP A 158 14.85 -10.87 5.16
CA ASP A 158 15.68 -12.05 5.38
C ASP A 158 17.18 -11.75 5.35
N SER A 159 17.57 -10.47 5.38
CA SER A 159 18.98 -10.09 5.54
C SER A 159 19.32 -9.87 7.01
N PRO A 160 20.49 -10.33 7.49
CA PRO A 160 20.94 -10.08 8.85
C PRO A 160 20.93 -8.59 9.21
N ALA A 161 20.68 -8.26 10.48
CA ALA A 161 20.62 -6.88 10.97
C ALA A 161 21.95 -6.12 10.79
N GLY A 162 23.09 -6.81 10.80
CA GLY A 162 24.41 -6.24 10.55
C GLY A 162 24.85 -6.18 9.09
N SER A 163 24.03 -6.67 8.15
CA SER A 163 24.37 -6.66 6.72
C SER A 163 24.53 -5.24 6.19
N ASP A 164 25.54 -5.01 5.38
CA ASP A 164 25.76 -3.82 4.54
C ASP A 164 25.27 -4.02 3.09
N LYS A 165 24.76 -5.21 2.78
CA LYS A 165 24.25 -5.55 1.46
C LYS A 165 22.75 -5.33 1.34
N THR A 166 22.35 -4.73 0.22
CA THR A 166 20.97 -4.53 -0.17
C THR A 166 20.62 -5.35 -1.41
N ARG A 167 19.37 -5.78 -1.49
CA ARG A 167 18.77 -6.46 -2.64
C ARG A 167 17.83 -5.54 -3.44
N PHE A 168 17.60 -4.30 -2.99
CA PHE A 168 16.77 -3.34 -3.72
C PHE A 168 17.59 -2.67 -4.80
N ARG A 169 17.38 -3.02 -6.07
CA ARG A 169 18.21 -2.61 -7.20
C ARG A 169 17.38 -1.86 -8.25
N VAL A 170 18.05 -1.01 -9.02
CA VAL A 170 17.51 -0.34 -10.22
C VAL A 170 18.18 -0.93 -11.44
N PHE A 171 17.54 -0.85 -12.61
CA PHE A 171 18.19 -1.14 -13.88
C PHE A 171 18.93 0.11 -14.36
N GLU A 172 20.24 -0.01 -14.57
CA GLU A 172 21.07 1.08 -15.09
C GLU A 172 20.89 1.15 -16.61
N GLY A 173 20.49 2.32 -17.08
CA GLY A 173 20.23 2.57 -18.50
C GLY A 173 21.19 3.56 -19.13
N GLN A 174 20.84 3.96 -20.34
CA GLN A 174 21.53 5.00 -21.10
C GLN A 174 20.51 5.82 -21.87
N TRP A 175 20.92 6.98 -22.38
CA TRP A 175 20.16 7.71 -23.36
C TRP A 175 20.45 7.17 -24.75
N LYS A 176 19.39 6.83 -25.49
CA LYS A 176 19.43 6.58 -26.94
C LYS A 176 18.66 7.72 -27.60
N ASP A 177 19.38 8.65 -28.23
CA ASP A 177 18.83 9.91 -28.74
C ASP A 177 18.09 10.71 -27.65
N LYS A 178 16.75 10.76 -27.71
CA LYS A 178 15.87 11.46 -26.74
C LYS A 178 15.10 10.51 -25.84
N SER A 179 15.45 9.23 -25.87
CA SER A 179 14.73 8.13 -25.23
C SER A 179 15.64 7.46 -24.19
N PRO A 180 15.30 7.53 -22.90
CA PRO A 180 16.07 6.85 -21.88
C PRO A 180 15.68 5.37 -21.85
N THR A 181 16.64 4.45 -21.76
CA THR A 181 16.31 3.01 -21.73
C THR A 181 15.75 2.55 -20.39
N THR A 182 15.88 3.36 -19.33
CA THR A 182 15.33 3.15 -17.97
C THR A 182 15.05 4.49 -17.31
N ILE A 183 14.42 4.49 -16.12
CA ILE A 183 14.27 5.69 -15.28
C ILE A 183 15.62 6.11 -14.63
N PHE A 184 16.65 5.27 -14.67
CA PHE A 184 17.97 5.52 -14.08
C PHE A 184 19.11 5.39 -15.12
N PRO A 185 19.16 6.25 -16.14
CA PRO A 185 20.26 6.25 -17.08
C PRO A 185 21.54 6.83 -16.46
N ALA A 186 22.70 6.37 -16.92
CA ALA A 186 23.97 7.02 -16.64
C ALA A 186 24.01 8.42 -17.27
N GLY A 187 24.70 9.36 -16.61
CA GLY A 187 24.78 10.76 -17.00
C GLY A 187 23.53 11.55 -16.63
N ASN A 188 22.84 12.07 -17.65
CA ASN A 188 21.71 12.98 -17.47
C ASN A 188 20.51 12.26 -16.83
N PRO A 189 19.93 12.77 -15.75
CA PRO A 189 18.88 12.04 -15.05
C PRO A 189 17.51 12.22 -15.72
N VAL A 190 16.59 11.30 -15.42
CA VAL A 190 15.22 11.29 -15.96
C VAL A 190 14.26 12.07 -15.05
N SER A 191 13.33 12.80 -15.66
CA SER A 191 12.17 13.39 -15.01
C SER A 191 10.91 12.55 -15.30
N MET A 192 9.86 12.69 -14.48
CA MET A 192 8.57 12.02 -14.76
C MET A 192 8.01 12.30 -16.16
N ARG A 193 8.34 13.43 -16.80
CA ARG A 193 7.88 13.77 -18.16
C ARG A 193 8.48 12.88 -19.24
N ASN A 194 9.59 12.22 -18.96
CA ASN A 194 10.23 11.29 -19.91
C ASN A 194 9.61 9.88 -19.83
N ILE A 195 8.69 9.64 -18.88
CA ILE A 195 8.01 8.34 -18.71
C ILE A 195 6.68 8.37 -19.48
N THR A 196 6.76 8.20 -20.80
CA THR A 196 5.59 8.33 -21.67
C THR A 196 4.66 7.12 -21.68
N ASP A 197 5.13 5.97 -21.20
CA ASP A 197 4.31 4.76 -21.05
C ASP A 197 3.40 4.82 -19.82
N GLY A 198 3.59 5.85 -19.00
CA GLY A 198 2.87 6.07 -17.75
C GLY A 198 3.66 5.53 -16.56
N THR A 199 3.75 6.35 -15.51
CA THR A 199 4.48 6.01 -14.28
C THR A 199 3.94 4.75 -13.58
N SER A 200 2.65 4.42 -13.75
CA SER A 200 2.04 3.19 -13.24
C SER A 200 2.43 1.92 -14.02
N ASN A 201 3.07 2.06 -15.18
CA ASN A 201 3.43 0.97 -16.08
C ASN A 201 4.95 0.72 -16.15
N THR A 202 5.77 1.64 -15.64
CA THR A 202 7.23 1.54 -15.69
C THR A 202 7.84 1.13 -14.35
N VAL A 203 8.77 0.18 -14.39
CA VAL A 203 9.52 -0.33 -13.24
C VAL A 203 10.56 0.68 -12.77
N MET A 204 10.61 0.93 -11.46
CA MET A 204 11.59 1.82 -10.84
C MET A 204 12.63 1.03 -10.02
N VAL A 205 12.19 0.23 -9.05
CA VAL A 205 13.08 -0.56 -8.17
C VAL A 205 12.56 -1.98 -8.06
N VAL A 206 13.46 -2.97 -8.02
CA VAL A 206 13.15 -4.39 -7.84
C VAL A 206 13.88 -4.97 -6.63
N GLU A 207 13.29 -5.96 -5.96
CA GLU A 207 14.03 -6.80 -4.99
C GLU A 207 14.59 -8.05 -5.70
N VAL A 208 15.91 -8.14 -5.84
CA VAL A 208 16.60 -9.29 -6.47
C VAL A 208 16.90 -10.42 -5.47
N GLY A 209 17.47 -11.54 -5.93
CA GLY A 209 17.95 -12.63 -5.07
C GLY A 209 19.16 -12.25 -4.21
N PRO A 210 19.46 -13.00 -3.14
CA PRO A 210 20.56 -12.71 -2.21
C PRO A 210 21.95 -12.80 -2.88
N ASP A 211 22.10 -13.62 -3.90
CA ASP A 211 23.31 -13.73 -4.74
C ASP A 211 23.59 -12.46 -5.57
N LYS A 212 22.56 -11.63 -5.79
CA LYS A 212 22.64 -10.36 -6.50
C LYS A 212 22.68 -9.15 -5.56
N ALA A 213 22.81 -9.39 -4.25
CA ALA A 213 22.94 -8.34 -3.26
C ALA A 213 24.28 -7.60 -3.39
N VAL A 214 24.26 -6.29 -3.24
CA VAL A 214 25.46 -5.42 -3.33
C VAL A 214 25.55 -4.55 -2.10
N GLU A 215 26.74 -4.09 -1.76
CA GLU A 215 26.90 -3.05 -0.75
C GLU A 215 26.02 -1.83 -1.11
N TRP A 216 25.25 -1.31 -0.16
CA TRP A 216 24.18 -0.35 -0.47
C TRP A 216 24.69 1.01 -0.97
N THR A 217 25.93 1.37 -0.59
CA THR A 217 26.69 2.56 -0.98
C THR A 217 27.29 2.44 -2.38
N LYS A 218 27.47 1.22 -2.90
CA LYS A 218 28.07 0.97 -4.21
C LYS A 218 27.12 1.45 -5.34
N PRO A 219 27.57 2.35 -6.23
CA PRO A 219 26.79 2.79 -7.38
C PRO A 219 26.66 1.68 -8.42
N GLY A 220 25.79 1.91 -9.40
CA GLY A 220 25.49 0.95 -10.45
C GLY A 220 24.14 0.26 -10.29
N GLY A 221 23.70 -0.38 -11.37
CA GLY A 221 22.41 -1.07 -11.46
C GLY A 221 22.52 -2.49 -11.97
N LEU A 222 21.39 -3.05 -12.33
CA LEU A 222 21.25 -4.30 -13.08
C LEU A 222 21.38 -4.02 -14.58
N ASN A 223 21.88 -5.00 -15.33
CA ASN A 223 21.96 -4.92 -16.80
C ASN A 223 20.58 -5.15 -17.45
N LEU A 224 20.37 -4.56 -18.63
CA LEU A 224 19.11 -4.58 -19.39
C LEU A 224 19.04 -5.64 -20.50
N ASP A 225 20.16 -6.19 -20.92
CA ASP A 225 20.25 -7.13 -22.04
C ASP A 225 19.54 -8.44 -21.68
N GLN A 226 19.66 -8.87 -20.43
CA GLN A 226 19.03 -10.10 -19.91
C GLN A 226 18.43 -9.87 -18.51
N PRO A 227 17.33 -9.09 -18.39
CA PRO A 227 16.79 -8.69 -17.10
C PRO A 227 16.42 -9.87 -16.19
N LYS A 228 15.95 -10.97 -16.77
CA LYS A 228 15.58 -12.19 -16.03
C LYS A 228 16.76 -12.78 -15.26
N GLU A 229 17.96 -12.74 -15.82
CA GLU A 229 19.18 -13.29 -15.19
C GLU A 229 19.65 -12.41 -14.03
N GLU A 230 19.29 -11.13 -14.05
CA GLU A 230 19.64 -10.18 -13.00
C GLU A 230 18.86 -10.35 -11.71
N PHE A 231 17.76 -11.11 -11.73
CA PHE A 231 17.05 -11.48 -10.51
C PHE A 231 17.75 -12.59 -9.71
N GLY A 232 18.68 -13.32 -10.33
CA GLY A 232 19.47 -14.37 -9.67
C GLY A 232 18.60 -15.42 -8.98
N THR A 233 18.95 -15.74 -7.74
CA THR A 233 18.28 -16.75 -6.90
C THR A 233 17.02 -16.24 -6.19
N ALA A 234 16.36 -15.22 -6.73
CA ALA A 234 15.09 -14.72 -6.22
C ALA A 234 13.98 -15.80 -6.18
N ALA A 235 12.93 -15.53 -5.41
CA ALA A 235 11.69 -16.32 -5.41
C ALA A 235 11.01 -16.31 -6.80
N ARG A 236 9.93 -17.09 -6.94
CA ARG A 236 9.11 -17.14 -8.17
C ARG A 236 8.55 -15.77 -8.60
N GLY A 237 8.30 -14.89 -7.64
CA GLY A 237 7.84 -13.54 -7.87
C GLY A 237 8.90 -12.50 -7.54
N ILE A 238 8.95 -11.43 -8.32
CA ILE A 238 9.83 -10.27 -8.12
C ILE A 238 8.98 -9.12 -7.60
N PRO A 239 9.16 -8.69 -6.34
CA PRO A 239 8.58 -7.47 -5.82
C PRO A 239 9.15 -6.26 -6.53
N VAL A 240 8.26 -5.37 -6.95
CA VAL A 240 8.57 -4.22 -7.79
C VAL A 240 7.92 -2.96 -7.22
N LEU A 241 8.68 -1.86 -7.20
CA LEU A 241 8.20 -0.50 -7.10
C LEU A 241 8.03 0.08 -8.51
N MET A 242 6.82 0.55 -8.81
CA MET A 242 6.51 1.23 -10.07
C MET A 242 6.83 2.73 -9.98
N GLY A 243 6.92 3.40 -11.12
CA GLY A 243 7.25 4.81 -11.21
C GLY A 243 6.23 5.76 -10.55
N ASP A 244 5.00 5.33 -10.31
CA ASP A 244 3.95 6.06 -9.59
C ASP A 244 3.97 5.79 -8.07
N GLY A 245 4.96 5.03 -7.58
CA GLY A 245 5.08 4.63 -6.20
C GLY A 245 4.16 3.47 -5.80
N SER A 246 3.34 2.92 -6.70
CA SER A 246 2.62 1.67 -6.47
C SER A 246 3.59 0.47 -6.42
N THR A 247 3.17 -0.61 -5.79
CA THR A 247 4.00 -1.81 -5.62
C THR A 247 3.28 -3.02 -6.18
N ARG A 248 4.00 -3.84 -6.95
CA ARG A 248 3.48 -5.05 -7.60
C ARG A 248 4.42 -6.22 -7.37
N CYS A 249 3.97 -7.42 -7.71
CA CYS A 249 4.84 -8.61 -7.76
C CYS A 249 4.64 -9.26 -9.12
N PHE A 250 5.71 -9.37 -9.91
CA PHE A 250 5.62 -10.00 -11.23
C PHE A 250 6.25 -11.38 -11.22
N LYS A 251 5.72 -12.30 -12.03
CA LYS A 251 6.33 -13.59 -12.31
C LYS A 251 7.77 -13.38 -12.79
N ARG A 252 8.74 -13.99 -12.10
CA ARG A 252 10.16 -13.92 -12.46
C ARG A 252 10.42 -14.51 -13.85
N ASP A 253 9.66 -15.53 -14.23
CA ASP A 253 9.91 -16.37 -15.40
C ASP A 253 9.30 -15.86 -16.71
N ILE A 254 8.60 -14.72 -16.71
CA ILE A 254 8.21 -14.03 -17.95
C ILE A 254 9.43 -13.75 -18.83
N ASP A 255 9.21 -13.60 -20.12
CA ASP A 255 10.28 -13.45 -21.09
C ASP A 255 11.01 -12.10 -20.95
N ASN A 256 12.24 -12.04 -21.46
CA ASN A 256 13.07 -10.84 -21.38
C ASN A 256 12.47 -9.65 -22.14
N ALA A 257 11.68 -9.87 -23.20
CA ALA A 257 11.06 -8.76 -23.93
C ALA A 257 9.96 -8.11 -23.08
N THR A 258 9.13 -8.90 -22.40
CA THR A 258 8.15 -8.38 -21.44
C THR A 258 8.83 -7.65 -20.28
N TRP A 259 9.92 -8.18 -19.71
CA TRP A 259 10.69 -7.44 -18.70
C TRP A 259 11.27 -6.15 -19.23
N THR A 260 11.82 -6.16 -20.45
CA THR A 260 12.38 -4.97 -21.10
C THR A 260 11.30 -3.89 -21.27
N ALA A 261 10.11 -4.27 -21.71
CA ALA A 261 8.97 -3.36 -21.85
C ALA A 261 8.51 -2.78 -20.50
N LEU A 262 8.51 -3.58 -19.43
CA LEU A 262 8.21 -3.09 -18.08
C LEU A 262 9.25 -2.08 -17.57
N ILE A 263 10.51 -2.25 -17.95
CA ILE A 263 11.64 -1.41 -17.48
C ILE A 263 11.78 -0.14 -18.33
N GLY A 264 11.48 -0.25 -19.63
CA GLY A 264 11.46 0.86 -20.58
C GLY A 264 10.40 1.90 -20.22
N PRO A 265 10.74 3.20 -20.26
CA PRO A 265 9.79 4.26 -19.92
C PRO A 265 8.99 4.81 -21.12
N ASP A 266 9.34 4.45 -22.36
CA ASP A 266 8.83 5.11 -23.57
C ASP A 266 8.61 4.23 -24.81
N ASP A 267 8.45 2.92 -24.65
CA ASP A 267 8.26 1.96 -25.75
C ASP A 267 6.79 1.78 -26.19
N ARG A 268 5.84 2.26 -25.38
CA ARG A 268 4.37 2.20 -25.56
C ARG A 268 3.80 0.80 -25.65
N THR A 269 4.52 -0.20 -25.17
CA THR A 269 4.07 -1.59 -25.15
C THR A 269 2.91 -1.76 -24.17
N VAL A 270 1.80 -2.34 -24.62
CA VAL A 270 0.65 -2.64 -23.76
C VAL A 270 0.80 -4.03 -23.15
N ILE A 271 0.83 -4.09 -21.82
CA ILE A 271 1.02 -5.34 -21.07
C ILE A 271 -0.28 -5.76 -20.39
N ASN A 272 -0.68 -7.03 -20.56
CA ASN A 272 -1.79 -7.61 -19.81
C ASN A 272 -1.32 -8.06 -18.42
N TRP A 273 -1.56 -7.21 -17.42
CA TRP A 273 -1.17 -7.45 -16.03
C TRP A 273 -1.64 -8.78 -15.45
N ARG A 274 -2.83 -9.27 -15.87
CA ARG A 274 -3.40 -10.52 -15.35
C ARG A 274 -2.53 -11.75 -15.64
N ASP A 275 -1.75 -11.70 -16.71
CA ASP A 275 -0.94 -12.83 -17.15
C ASP A 275 0.42 -12.88 -16.43
N ILE A 276 0.86 -11.77 -15.86
CA ILE A 276 2.22 -11.61 -15.31
C ILE A 276 2.24 -11.30 -13.81
N GLU A 277 1.16 -10.79 -13.23
CA GLU A 277 1.12 -10.37 -11.82
C GLU A 277 0.83 -11.55 -10.86
N ILE A 278 1.54 -11.58 -9.73
CA ILE A 278 1.33 -12.51 -8.63
C ILE A 278 0.64 -11.77 -7.49
N ASN A 279 -0.57 -12.20 -7.16
CA ASN A 279 -1.32 -11.67 -6.04
C ASN A 279 -0.95 -12.38 -4.74
N HIS A 280 -0.14 -11.73 -3.91
CA HIS A 280 0.14 -12.17 -2.54
C HIS A 280 -0.95 -11.67 -1.59
N SER A 281 -1.96 -12.51 -1.37
CA SER A 281 -3.01 -12.26 -0.39
C SER A 281 -2.76 -13.06 0.88
N THR A 282 -2.93 -12.44 2.04
CA THR A 282 -3.03 -13.15 3.34
C THR A 282 -4.40 -13.80 3.52
N LEU A 283 -5.35 -13.53 2.62
CA LEU A 283 -6.68 -14.11 2.65
C LEU A 283 -6.67 -15.45 1.93
N SER A 284 -7.44 -16.41 2.44
CA SER A 284 -7.71 -17.64 1.71
C SER A 284 -8.44 -17.33 0.38
N PRO A 285 -8.43 -18.26 -0.60
CA PRO A 285 -9.18 -18.08 -1.85
C PRO A 285 -10.66 -17.76 -1.60
N LYS A 286 -11.29 -18.42 -0.62
CA LYS A 286 -12.68 -18.18 -0.21
C LYS A 286 -12.88 -16.77 0.34
N GLN A 287 -11.99 -16.31 1.21
CA GLN A 287 -12.04 -14.96 1.77
C GLN A 287 -11.84 -13.90 0.68
N SER A 288 -10.89 -14.11 -0.24
CA SER A 288 -10.66 -13.22 -1.39
C SER A 288 -11.88 -13.16 -2.30
N GLN A 289 -12.54 -14.29 -2.55
CA GLN A 289 -13.76 -14.37 -3.34
C GLN A 289 -14.90 -13.56 -2.71
N ILE A 290 -15.11 -13.67 -1.38
CA ILE A 290 -16.12 -12.89 -0.65
C ILE A 290 -15.90 -11.38 -0.84
N LEU A 291 -14.66 -10.89 -0.69
CA LEU A 291 -14.37 -9.47 -0.94
C LEU A 291 -14.62 -9.06 -2.39
N ASN A 292 -14.25 -9.91 -3.33
CA ASN A 292 -14.43 -9.62 -4.75
C ASN A 292 -15.93 -9.55 -5.11
N HIS A 293 -16.77 -10.43 -4.56
CA HIS A 293 -18.22 -10.37 -4.76
C HIS A 293 -18.80 -9.03 -4.28
N LEU A 294 -18.45 -8.60 -3.06
CA LEU A 294 -18.89 -7.31 -2.50
C LEU A 294 -18.43 -6.12 -3.36
N LYS A 295 -17.18 -6.13 -3.83
CA LYS A 295 -16.65 -5.09 -4.73
C LYS A 295 -17.37 -5.07 -6.07
N GLN A 296 -17.63 -6.23 -6.67
CA GLN A 296 -18.34 -6.32 -7.95
C GLN A 296 -19.77 -5.77 -7.85
N ILE A 297 -20.48 -6.04 -6.75
CA ILE A 297 -21.80 -5.46 -6.50
C ILE A 297 -21.72 -3.93 -6.39
N ALA A 298 -20.77 -3.41 -5.62
CA ALA A 298 -20.58 -1.96 -5.47
C ALA A 298 -20.24 -1.29 -6.82
N VAL A 299 -19.32 -1.86 -7.60
CA VAL A 299 -18.98 -1.36 -8.94
C VAL A 299 -20.18 -1.39 -9.89
N ALA A 300 -20.98 -2.46 -9.87
CA ALA A 300 -22.19 -2.53 -10.69
C ALA A 300 -23.23 -1.47 -10.30
N LEU A 301 -23.38 -1.18 -9.00
CA LEU A 301 -24.23 -0.09 -8.53
C LEU A 301 -23.75 1.28 -9.03
N PHE A 302 -22.43 1.55 -9.01
CA PHE A 302 -21.88 2.79 -9.57
C PHE A 302 -22.05 2.86 -11.10
N ASN A 303 -21.80 1.78 -11.83
CA ASN A 303 -22.03 1.75 -13.28
C ASN A 303 -23.51 1.97 -13.64
N TYR A 304 -24.42 1.44 -12.82
CA TYR A 304 -25.85 1.73 -12.93
C TYR A 304 -26.11 3.23 -12.70
N HIS A 305 -25.56 3.80 -11.62
CA HIS A 305 -25.69 5.23 -11.35
C HIS A 305 -25.13 6.10 -12.49
N ASP A 306 -23.99 5.76 -13.08
CA ASP A 306 -23.42 6.52 -14.19
C ASP A 306 -24.35 6.51 -15.41
N THR A 307 -25.06 5.40 -15.63
CA THR A 307 -26.02 5.25 -16.73
C THR A 307 -27.35 5.97 -16.47
N PHE A 308 -27.88 5.91 -15.24
CA PHE A 308 -29.23 6.37 -14.91
C PHE A 308 -29.26 7.62 -14.02
N GLN A 309 -28.09 8.13 -13.64
CA GLN A 309 -27.87 9.27 -12.75
C GLN A 309 -28.54 9.12 -11.38
N ARG A 310 -28.82 7.87 -10.99
CA ARG A 310 -29.50 7.39 -9.77
C ARG A 310 -29.13 5.94 -9.53
N PHE A 311 -29.07 5.51 -8.27
CA PHE A 311 -29.04 4.09 -7.94
C PHE A 311 -30.43 3.45 -8.16
N PRO A 312 -30.53 2.13 -8.37
CA PRO A 312 -31.82 1.50 -8.67
C PRO A 312 -32.86 1.69 -7.55
N PRO A 313 -34.17 1.74 -7.88
CA PRO A 313 -34.78 1.51 -9.20
C PRO A 313 -35.12 2.81 -9.96
N ALA A 314 -34.75 2.99 -11.24
CA ALA A 314 -35.09 4.18 -12.04
C ALA A 314 -36.52 4.15 -12.67
N ASP A 315 -37.01 5.28 -13.20
CA ASP A 315 -38.38 5.46 -13.76
C ASP A 315 -38.82 4.31 -14.68
N LYS A 316 -37.94 3.95 -15.62
CA LYS A 316 -38.20 2.90 -16.63
C LYS A 316 -38.32 1.48 -16.07
N HIS A 317 -38.08 1.29 -14.78
CA HIS A 317 -38.13 0.02 -14.07
C HIS A 317 -39.21 -0.01 -12.98
N LEU A 318 -40.08 1.01 -12.97
CA LEU A 318 -41.21 1.10 -12.07
C LEU A 318 -42.51 0.88 -12.84
N VAL A 319 -43.42 0.13 -12.23
CA VAL A 319 -44.82 -0.02 -12.62
C VAL A 319 -45.67 0.48 -11.45
N ASP A 320 -46.60 1.40 -11.72
CA ASP A 320 -47.41 2.07 -10.69
C ASP A 320 -46.57 2.66 -9.53
N GLY A 321 -45.37 3.17 -9.86
CA GLY A 321 -44.44 3.77 -8.90
C GLY A 321 -43.65 2.77 -8.04
N LYS A 322 -43.74 1.46 -8.31
CA LYS A 322 -43.02 0.41 -7.58
C LYS A 322 -42.25 -0.50 -8.55
N SER A 323 -41.13 -1.06 -8.11
CA SER A 323 -40.40 -2.02 -8.94
C SER A 323 -41.03 -3.40 -8.83
N ASN A 324 -41.24 -4.06 -9.96
CA ASN A 324 -41.69 -5.45 -10.02
C ASN A 324 -40.58 -6.44 -9.64
N LEU A 325 -39.32 -6.04 -9.84
CA LEU A 325 -38.14 -6.87 -9.68
C LEU A 325 -37.12 -6.17 -8.77
N SER A 326 -36.32 -6.98 -8.08
CA SER A 326 -35.23 -6.52 -7.24
C SER A 326 -34.23 -5.67 -8.00
N TRP A 327 -33.63 -4.68 -7.31
CA TRP A 327 -32.47 -3.94 -7.82
C TRP A 327 -31.35 -4.89 -8.28
N ARG A 328 -31.24 -6.06 -7.65
CA ARG A 328 -30.25 -7.10 -7.98
C ARG A 328 -30.43 -7.65 -9.40
N VAL A 329 -31.66 -7.69 -9.91
CA VAL A 329 -31.97 -8.06 -11.30
C VAL A 329 -31.55 -6.93 -12.25
N HIS A 330 -31.85 -5.68 -11.90
CA HIS A 330 -31.48 -4.51 -12.71
C HIS A 330 -29.96 -4.27 -12.79
N LEU A 331 -29.16 -4.87 -11.90
CA LEU A 331 -27.70 -4.86 -11.98
C LEU A 331 -27.10 -5.90 -12.93
N LEU A 332 -27.85 -6.93 -13.36
CA LEU A 332 -27.31 -8.01 -14.18
C LEU A 332 -26.57 -7.54 -15.45
N PRO A 333 -27.03 -6.52 -16.20
CA PRO A 333 -26.27 -6.00 -17.35
C PRO A 333 -24.90 -5.43 -16.99
N PHE A 334 -24.71 -4.96 -15.75
CA PHE A 334 -23.47 -4.39 -15.22
C PHE A 334 -22.59 -5.42 -14.51
N LEU A 335 -23.05 -6.68 -14.46
CA LEU A 335 -22.38 -7.83 -13.84
C LEU A 335 -22.00 -8.89 -14.88
N ASP A 336 -21.96 -8.52 -16.17
CA ASP A 336 -21.77 -9.44 -17.30
C ASP A 336 -22.83 -10.55 -17.40
N GLN A 337 -24.02 -10.35 -16.80
CA GLN A 337 -25.14 -11.29 -16.77
C GLN A 337 -26.30 -10.84 -17.67
N LYS A 338 -26.03 -10.10 -18.75
CA LYS A 338 -27.07 -9.59 -19.66
C LYS A 338 -27.97 -10.71 -20.22
N LYS A 339 -27.40 -11.88 -20.52
CA LYS A 339 -28.20 -13.04 -21.02
C LYS A 339 -29.25 -13.52 -20.03
N LEU A 340 -28.98 -13.42 -18.72
CA LEU A 340 -29.96 -13.74 -17.68
C LEU A 340 -30.97 -12.61 -17.54
N TYR A 341 -30.53 -11.35 -17.61
CA TYR A 341 -31.42 -10.19 -17.60
C TYR A 341 -32.48 -10.24 -18.70
N ASP A 342 -32.08 -10.58 -19.92
CA ASP A 342 -32.97 -10.66 -21.08
C ASP A 342 -34.02 -11.80 -20.96
N GLN A 343 -33.86 -12.74 -20.02
CA GLN A 343 -34.85 -13.79 -19.75
C GLN A 343 -35.98 -13.32 -18.82
N PHE A 344 -35.76 -12.28 -18.00
CA PHE A 344 -36.81 -11.78 -17.09
C PHE A 344 -37.87 -10.98 -17.85
N HIS A 345 -39.14 -11.22 -17.52
CA HIS A 345 -40.24 -10.35 -17.91
C HIS A 345 -40.27 -9.15 -16.94
N LEU A 346 -39.79 -7.99 -17.40
CA LEU A 346 -39.57 -6.80 -16.55
C LEU A 346 -40.89 -6.11 -16.12
N ASP A 347 -41.96 -6.35 -16.87
CA ASP A 347 -43.32 -5.88 -16.64
C ASP A 347 -44.15 -6.83 -15.75
N GLU A 348 -43.57 -7.97 -15.34
CA GLU A 348 -44.19 -8.93 -14.43
C GLU A 348 -43.50 -8.93 -13.04
N PRO A 349 -44.22 -9.19 -11.94
CA PRO A 349 -43.61 -9.32 -10.63
C PRO A 349 -42.63 -10.50 -10.55
N TRP A 350 -41.75 -10.45 -9.56
CA TRP A 350 -40.71 -11.47 -9.33
C TRP A 350 -41.25 -12.90 -9.17
N ASP A 351 -42.47 -13.06 -8.66
CA ASP A 351 -43.14 -14.34 -8.39
C ASP A 351 -44.15 -14.75 -9.47
N SER A 352 -44.11 -14.09 -10.63
CA SER A 352 -44.88 -14.53 -11.80
C SER A 352 -44.53 -15.97 -12.18
N ILE A 353 -45.45 -16.64 -12.89
CA ILE A 353 -45.25 -18.04 -13.33
C ILE A 353 -43.94 -18.19 -14.10
N HIS A 354 -43.58 -17.17 -14.89
CA HIS A 354 -42.34 -17.12 -15.67
C HIS A 354 -41.12 -16.76 -14.81
N ASN A 355 -41.11 -15.59 -14.17
CA ASN A 355 -39.93 -15.05 -13.49
C ASN A 355 -39.43 -15.92 -12.32
N LYS A 356 -40.34 -16.59 -11.60
CA LYS A 356 -39.95 -17.48 -10.49
C LYS A 356 -39.09 -18.67 -10.93
N THR A 357 -39.17 -19.07 -12.22
CA THR A 357 -38.33 -20.17 -12.76
C THR A 357 -36.86 -19.79 -12.88
N LEU A 358 -36.54 -18.49 -12.84
CA LEU A 358 -35.18 -17.96 -12.96
C LEU A 358 -34.48 -17.83 -11.60
N LEU A 359 -35.16 -18.13 -10.48
CA LEU A 359 -34.58 -17.99 -9.14
C LEU A 359 -33.32 -18.85 -8.95
N ASP A 360 -33.31 -20.06 -9.50
CA ASP A 360 -32.17 -20.99 -9.42
C ASP A 360 -30.96 -20.53 -10.23
N GLN A 361 -31.12 -19.54 -11.12
CA GLN A 361 -30.03 -18.92 -11.89
C GLN A 361 -29.40 -17.71 -11.17
N MET A 362 -29.52 -17.62 -9.84
CA MET A 362 -28.93 -16.53 -9.06
C MET A 362 -27.40 -16.45 -9.29
N PRO A 363 -26.85 -15.29 -9.66
CA PRO A 363 -25.40 -15.11 -9.76
C PRO A 363 -24.69 -15.43 -8.44
N ASP A 364 -23.56 -16.15 -8.52
CA ASP A 364 -22.75 -16.57 -7.36
C ASP A 364 -22.36 -15.40 -6.42
N LEU A 365 -22.21 -14.21 -6.99
CA LEU A 365 -21.88 -13.00 -6.23
C LEU A 365 -22.96 -12.59 -5.22
N TYR A 366 -24.20 -13.07 -5.35
CA TYR A 366 -25.27 -12.85 -4.37
C TYR A 366 -25.38 -13.98 -3.33
N GLN A 367 -24.60 -15.06 -3.47
CA GLN A 367 -24.61 -16.22 -2.58
C GLN A 367 -23.61 -16.04 -1.42
N PHE A 368 -24.08 -15.56 -0.26
CA PHE A 368 -23.26 -15.42 0.95
C PHE A 368 -23.56 -16.48 2.04
N ASN A 369 -24.56 -17.35 1.81
CA ASN A 369 -24.84 -18.52 2.65
C ASN A 369 -24.56 -19.81 1.86
N PRO A 370 -23.36 -20.41 1.92
CA PRO A 370 -23.04 -21.61 1.15
C PRO A 370 -23.86 -22.85 1.56
N GLN A 371 -24.52 -22.83 2.73
CA GLN A 371 -25.45 -23.88 3.17
C GLN A 371 -26.92 -23.53 2.89
N GLY A 372 -27.19 -22.35 2.34
CA GLY A 372 -28.53 -21.88 2.00
C GLY A 372 -29.06 -22.51 0.72
N LYS A 373 -30.38 -22.49 0.54
CA LYS A 373 -31.00 -22.86 -0.74
C LYS A 373 -30.52 -21.89 -1.83
N PRO A 374 -30.18 -22.38 -3.04
CA PRO A 374 -30.02 -21.52 -4.20
C PRO A 374 -31.25 -20.60 -4.38
N GLY A 375 -31.02 -19.39 -4.90
CA GLY A 375 -32.09 -18.45 -5.22
C GLY A 375 -32.51 -17.51 -4.10
N VAL A 376 -31.93 -17.59 -2.89
CA VAL A 376 -32.09 -16.56 -1.85
C VAL A 376 -30.79 -15.85 -1.55
N THR A 377 -30.86 -14.56 -1.22
CA THR A 377 -29.70 -13.72 -0.92
C THR A 377 -29.82 -13.07 0.45
N GLN A 378 -28.67 -12.71 1.02
CA GLN A 378 -28.53 -11.90 2.24
C GLN A 378 -27.97 -10.51 1.96
N VAL A 379 -27.59 -10.21 0.72
CA VAL A 379 -27.11 -8.88 0.32
C VAL A 379 -28.31 -7.96 0.32
N MET A 380 -28.38 -6.98 1.22
CA MET A 380 -29.58 -6.15 1.41
C MET A 380 -29.25 -4.68 1.57
N THR A 381 -30.15 -3.82 1.12
CA THR A 381 -30.14 -2.39 1.46
C THR A 381 -31.06 -2.13 2.67
N PHE A 382 -31.00 -0.91 3.21
CA PHE A 382 -32.02 -0.42 4.13
C PHE A 382 -33.06 0.39 3.36
N SER A 383 -34.33 0.04 3.54
CA SER A 383 -35.47 0.65 2.86
C SER A 383 -36.39 1.38 3.84
N GLY A 384 -37.06 2.41 3.33
CA GLY A 384 -38.01 3.22 4.09
C GLY A 384 -37.65 4.70 4.10
N LYS A 385 -38.50 5.50 4.72
CA LYS A 385 -38.26 6.93 4.84
C LYS A 385 -36.92 7.20 5.55
N ASN A 386 -36.18 8.19 5.06
CA ASN A 386 -34.84 8.58 5.56
C ASN A 386 -33.76 7.51 5.38
N THR A 387 -33.92 6.52 4.51
CA THR A 387 -32.79 5.67 4.09
C THR A 387 -32.32 6.08 2.70
N PRO A 388 -31.17 5.57 2.23
CA PRO A 388 -30.73 5.83 0.88
C PRO A 388 -31.70 5.22 -0.14
N PHE A 389 -32.48 4.18 0.23
CA PHE A 389 -33.45 3.56 -0.67
C PHE A 389 -34.89 3.74 -0.16
N PRO A 390 -35.47 4.94 -0.25
CA PRO A 390 -36.80 5.22 0.27
C PRO A 390 -37.95 4.63 -0.57
N GLY A 391 -37.62 3.93 -1.67
CA GLY A 391 -38.56 3.51 -2.71
C GLY A 391 -38.59 4.50 -3.89
N GLY A 392 -39.48 4.26 -4.85
CA GLY A 392 -39.57 5.09 -6.05
C GLY A 392 -38.30 5.01 -6.91
N LEU A 393 -37.80 6.16 -7.36
CA LEU A 393 -36.73 6.27 -8.38
C LEU A 393 -35.30 5.92 -7.91
N GLY A 394 -35.16 5.54 -6.65
CA GLY A 394 -33.86 5.37 -6.01
C GLY A 394 -33.12 6.69 -5.78
N PRO A 395 -32.07 6.66 -4.95
CA PRO A 395 -31.32 7.86 -4.57
C PRO A 395 -30.40 8.34 -5.69
N ARG A 396 -30.10 9.65 -5.69
CA ARG A 396 -28.93 10.19 -6.41
C ARG A 396 -27.75 10.24 -5.47
N LEU A 397 -26.53 10.11 -6.02
CA LEU A 397 -25.32 10.27 -5.21
C LEU A 397 -25.26 11.64 -4.52
N ARG A 398 -25.78 12.69 -5.17
CA ARG A 398 -25.85 14.06 -4.61
C ARG A 398 -26.83 14.22 -3.44
N ASP A 399 -27.74 13.26 -3.26
CA ASP A 399 -28.72 13.27 -2.16
C ASP A 399 -28.08 12.72 -0.85
N ILE A 400 -26.83 12.25 -0.91
CA ILE A 400 -26.07 11.73 0.24
C ILE A 400 -25.21 12.85 0.84
N THR A 401 -25.84 13.75 1.60
CA THR A 401 -25.20 14.97 2.10
C THR A 401 -24.32 14.78 3.33
N ASP A 402 -24.50 13.69 4.09
CA ASP A 402 -23.66 13.36 5.27
C ASP A 402 -22.32 12.72 4.88
N GLY A 403 -22.14 12.44 3.59
CA GLY A 403 -20.91 11.93 2.99
C GLY A 403 -20.98 10.45 2.65
N THR A 404 -20.48 10.08 1.48
CA THR A 404 -20.53 8.70 0.96
C THR A 404 -19.71 7.70 1.79
N SER A 405 -18.66 8.16 2.48
CA SER A 405 -17.89 7.33 3.42
C SER A 405 -18.59 7.10 4.76
N ASN A 406 -19.68 7.85 5.02
CA ASN A 406 -20.43 7.85 6.28
C ASN A 406 -21.83 7.23 6.13
N THR A 407 -22.26 6.91 4.91
CA THR A 407 -23.56 6.32 4.64
C THR A 407 -23.42 4.88 4.16
N ILE A 408 -24.12 3.94 4.79
CA ILE A 408 -24.17 2.53 4.41
C ILE A 408 -24.92 2.39 3.08
N PHE A 409 -24.31 1.67 2.15
CA PHE A 409 -24.90 1.34 0.87
C PHE A 409 -25.71 0.04 0.93
N PHE A 410 -25.06 -1.04 1.37
CA PHE A 410 -25.69 -2.35 1.58
C PHE A 410 -24.93 -3.17 2.62
N VAL A 411 -25.56 -4.23 3.11
CA VAL A 411 -25.05 -5.11 4.16
C VAL A 411 -25.23 -6.58 3.78
N ILE A 412 -24.55 -7.46 4.52
CA ILE A 412 -24.90 -8.88 4.56
C ILE A 412 -25.75 -9.13 5.81
N ALA A 413 -27.05 -9.33 5.63
CA ALA A 413 -28.01 -9.59 6.70
C ALA A 413 -27.93 -11.02 7.24
N ALA A 414 -28.56 -11.30 8.38
CA ALA A 414 -28.64 -12.64 8.94
C ALA A 414 -29.45 -13.61 8.05
N PRO A 415 -29.22 -14.94 8.15
CA PRO A 415 -29.92 -15.91 7.30
C PRO A 415 -31.45 -15.88 7.41
N ASP A 416 -32.01 -15.49 8.56
CA ASP A 416 -33.46 -15.36 8.77
C ASP A 416 -34.08 -14.15 8.05
N LYS A 417 -33.25 -13.26 7.50
CA LYS A 417 -33.67 -12.14 6.64
C LYS A 417 -33.50 -12.42 5.15
N ALA A 418 -33.00 -13.60 4.77
CA ALA A 418 -32.78 -13.91 3.37
C ALA A 418 -34.11 -13.92 2.58
N VAL A 419 -34.08 -13.33 1.39
CA VAL A 419 -35.24 -13.27 0.47
C VAL A 419 -34.87 -13.83 -0.89
N PRO A 420 -35.85 -14.29 -1.71
CA PRO A 420 -35.59 -14.60 -3.11
C PRO A 420 -34.90 -13.43 -3.80
N TRP A 421 -33.78 -13.66 -4.49
CA TRP A 421 -32.91 -12.55 -4.93
C TRP A 421 -33.56 -11.60 -5.94
N SER A 422 -34.57 -12.08 -6.68
CA SER A 422 -35.37 -11.29 -7.62
C SER A 422 -36.52 -10.53 -6.95
N LYS A 423 -36.83 -10.79 -5.67
CA LYS A 423 -37.89 -10.10 -4.91
C LYS A 423 -37.46 -8.67 -4.57
N PRO A 424 -38.23 -7.63 -4.90
CA PRO A 424 -37.94 -6.22 -4.58
C PRO A 424 -38.24 -5.91 -3.11
N GLU A 425 -37.58 -6.64 -2.20
CA GLU A 425 -37.69 -6.49 -0.75
C GLU A 425 -36.30 -6.36 -0.14
N ASP A 426 -36.19 -5.48 0.86
CA ASP A 426 -34.96 -5.14 1.58
C ASP A 426 -35.29 -4.89 3.06
N LEU A 427 -34.30 -4.47 3.85
CA LEU A 427 -34.48 -4.34 5.31
C LEU A 427 -35.28 -3.08 5.63
N ALA A 428 -36.46 -3.23 6.23
CA ALA A 428 -37.22 -2.08 6.75
C ALA A 428 -36.43 -1.39 7.87
N PHE A 429 -36.19 -0.09 7.72
CA PHE A 429 -35.43 0.69 8.69
C PHE A 429 -36.28 1.11 9.90
N ASP A 430 -35.78 0.76 11.09
CA ASP A 430 -36.27 1.25 12.37
C ASP A 430 -35.15 2.04 13.06
N SER A 431 -35.26 3.37 13.06
CA SER A 431 -34.26 4.26 13.67
C SER A 431 -34.08 4.05 15.18
N ALA A 432 -35.09 3.50 15.89
CA ALA A 432 -34.99 3.22 17.31
C ALA A 432 -34.15 1.97 17.58
N ASN A 433 -34.23 0.95 16.71
CA ASN A 433 -33.53 -0.32 16.86
C ASN A 433 -32.99 -0.85 15.52
N PRO A 434 -32.08 -0.14 14.86
CA PRO A 434 -31.68 -0.45 13.48
C PRO A 434 -31.00 -1.81 13.34
N VAL A 435 -30.31 -2.28 14.40
CA VAL A 435 -29.67 -3.60 14.40
C VAL A 435 -30.69 -4.75 14.29
N LYS A 436 -31.92 -4.56 14.79
CA LYS A 436 -32.97 -5.59 14.73
C LYS A 436 -33.40 -5.89 13.28
N ALA A 437 -33.28 -4.92 12.39
CA ALA A 437 -33.58 -5.11 10.97
C ALA A 437 -32.65 -6.16 10.33
N LEU A 438 -31.42 -6.30 10.84
CA LEU A 438 -30.41 -7.24 10.32
C LEU A 438 -30.71 -8.72 10.65
N GLY A 439 -31.65 -9.00 11.55
CA GLY A 439 -32.01 -10.37 11.97
C GLY A 439 -31.08 -10.96 13.03
N ASN A 440 -31.07 -12.29 13.12
CA ASN A 440 -30.33 -13.04 14.14
C ASN A 440 -28.86 -13.24 13.74
N LEU A 441 -28.06 -12.20 13.92
CA LEU A 441 -26.62 -12.24 13.63
C LEU A 441 -25.89 -13.22 14.57
N SER A 442 -25.11 -14.13 14.00
CA SER A 442 -24.35 -15.16 14.73
C SER A 442 -22.89 -14.77 15.04
N THR A 443 -22.44 -13.61 14.55
CA THR A 443 -21.07 -13.11 14.67
C THR A 443 -21.02 -11.79 15.43
N PRO A 444 -19.90 -11.46 16.10
CA PRO A 444 -19.77 -10.20 16.87
C PRO A 444 -19.69 -8.94 15.99
N ALA A 445 -19.59 -9.10 14.67
CA ALA A 445 -19.61 -8.03 13.70
C ALA A 445 -20.27 -8.51 12.40
N PHE A 446 -20.77 -7.56 11.61
CA PHE A 446 -21.38 -7.78 10.30
C PHE A 446 -20.71 -6.91 9.24
N VAL A 447 -20.90 -7.29 7.98
CA VAL A 447 -20.31 -6.59 6.83
C VAL A 447 -21.17 -5.39 6.48
N VAL A 448 -20.53 -4.24 6.32
CA VAL A 448 -21.14 -3.05 5.73
C VAL A 448 -20.32 -2.60 4.52
N VAL A 449 -21.00 -2.30 3.43
CA VAL A 449 -20.41 -1.61 2.28
C VAL A 449 -20.93 -0.18 2.31
N MET A 450 -20.01 0.78 2.32
CA MET A 450 -20.33 2.20 2.37
C MET A 450 -20.64 2.73 0.96
N MET A 451 -21.29 3.89 0.86
CA MET A 451 -21.66 4.56 -0.39
C MET A 451 -20.45 5.03 -1.20
N ASP A 452 -19.23 5.01 -0.65
CA ASP A 452 -17.96 5.21 -1.37
C ASP A 452 -17.35 3.88 -1.90
N GLY A 453 -18.03 2.75 -1.70
CA GLY A 453 -17.58 1.41 -2.09
C GLY A 453 -16.60 0.76 -1.11
N SER A 454 -16.21 1.44 -0.03
CA SER A 454 -15.37 0.85 0.99
C SER A 454 -16.12 -0.22 1.81
N ILE A 455 -15.41 -1.28 2.19
CA ILE A 455 -16.00 -2.44 2.89
C ILE A 455 -15.48 -2.46 4.33
N ARG A 456 -16.38 -2.30 5.30
CA ARG A 456 -16.06 -2.23 6.73
C ARG A 456 -16.72 -3.36 7.52
N SER A 457 -16.19 -3.58 8.72
CA SER A 457 -16.73 -4.51 9.71
C SER A 457 -17.38 -3.71 10.84
N ALA A 458 -18.70 -3.77 10.94
CA ALA A 458 -19.47 -3.07 11.97
C ALA A 458 -19.77 -4.01 13.15
N PRO A 459 -19.43 -3.65 14.40
CA PRO A 459 -19.72 -4.52 15.54
C PRO A 459 -21.23 -4.54 15.84
N VAL A 460 -21.76 -5.70 16.26
CA VAL A 460 -23.22 -5.87 16.51
C VAL A 460 -23.72 -5.05 17.69
N ASN A 461 -22.82 -4.66 18.60
CA ASN A 461 -23.12 -3.82 19.75
C ASN A 461 -22.87 -2.32 19.48
N LEU A 462 -22.80 -1.89 18.21
CA LEU A 462 -22.81 -0.47 17.88
C LEU A 462 -24.01 0.21 18.56
N PRO A 463 -23.83 1.40 19.15
CA PRO A 463 -24.95 2.17 19.67
C PRO A 463 -26.01 2.38 18.59
N ALA A 464 -27.29 2.17 18.93
CA ALA A 464 -28.40 2.26 17.99
C ALA A 464 -28.40 3.60 17.23
N LYS A 465 -28.12 4.71 17.93
CA LYS A 465 -28.03 6.03 17.31
C LYS A 465 -26.88 6.14 16.30
N THR A 466 -25.72 5.54 16.58
CA THR A 466 -24.59 5.51 15.64
C THR A 466 -24.93 4.73 14.38
N LEU A 467 -25.52 3.53 14.51
CA LEU A 467 -25.95 2.76 13.34
C LEU A 467 -27.07 3.45 12.57
N SER A 468 -28.00 4.11 13.26
CA SER A 468 -29.03 4.94 12.62
C SER A 468 -28.42 6.05 11.78
N ASN A 469 -27.45 6.79 12.32
CA ASN A 469 -26.77 7.86 11.58
C ASN A 469 -25.97 7.31 10.39
N LEU A 470 -25.35 6.13 10.51
CA LEU A 470 -24.68 5.47 9.40
C LEU A 470 -25.64 5.02 8.28
N ILE A 471 -26.93 4.83 8.57
CA ILE A 471 -27.93 4.43 7.57
C ILE A 471 -28.53 5.66 6.88
N GLN A 472 -28.77 6.74 7.62
CA GLN A 472 -29.42 7.93 7.07
C GLN A 472 -28.44 8.74 6.21
N PRO A 473 -28.84 9.20 5.00
CA PRO A 473 -27.93 9.87 4.08
C PRO A 473 -27.79 11.39 4.31
N ASP A 474 -28.73 12.01 5.05
CA ASP A 474 -28.94 13.46 5.11
C ASP A 474 -29.44 13.95 6.48
N ASP A 475 -29.09 13.26 7.56
CA ASP A 475 -29.51 13.61 8.92
C ASP A 475 -28.64 14.67 9.61
N GLY A 476 -27.51 15.04 9.00
CA GLY A 476 -26.59 16.09 9.45
C GLY A 476 -25.81 15.73 10.72
N ASN A 477 -25.91 14.50 11.21
CA ASN A 477 -25.23 14.08 12.44
C ASN A 477 -23.78 13.68 12.16
N ILE A 478 -22.87 14.14 13.02
CA ILE A 478 -21.45 13.74 12.93
C ILE A 478 -21.29 12.28 13.37
N ILE A 479 -20.57 11.51 12.56
CA ILE A 479 -20.25 10.11 12.82
C ILE A 479 -18.82 10.02 13.39
N ASN A 480 -18.72 9.81 14.69
CA ASN A 480 -17.44 9.63 15.41
C ASN A 480 -17.17 8.14 15.70
N VAL A 481 -17.22 7.30 14.67
CA VAL A 481 -16.80 5.89 14.78
C VAL A 481 -15.90 5.52 13.62
N ASP A 482 -14.75 4.93 13.93
CA ASP A 482 -13.88 4.33 12.93
C ASP A 482 -14.24 2.84 12.79
N LEU A 483 -14.83 2.47 11.66
CA LEU A 483 -15.14 1.08 11.36
C LEU A 483 -13.93 0.42 10.71
N PRO A 484 -13.37 -0.65 11.28
CA PRO A 484 -12.21 -1.31 10.71
C PRO A 484 -12.54 -1.89 9.33
N THR A 485 -11.55 -1.90 8.43
CA THR A 485 -11.65 -2.58 7.14
C THR A 485 -12.08 -4.04 7.33
N TYR A 486 -13.08 -4.47 6.57
CA TYR A 486 -13.57 -5.83 6.65
C TYR A 486 -12.49 -6.84 6.26
N LYS A 487 -12.25 -7.80 7.14
CA LYS A 487 -11.44 -8.98 6.88
C LYS A 487 -12.37 -10.20 6.92
N PRO A 488 -12.64 -10.85 5.77
CA PRO A 488 -13.46 -12.04 5.75
C PRO A 488 -12.85 -13.11 6.64
N ARG A 489 -13.70 -13.82 7.38
CA ARG A 489 -13.29 -14.89 8.29
C ARG A 489 -13.43 -16.24 7.61
#